data_AF-A0A382XIZ0-F1
#
_entry.id   AF-A0A382XIZ0-F1
#
_cell.length_a   1.000
_cell.length_b   1.000
_cell.length_c   1.000
_cell.angle_alpha   90.00
_cell.angle_beta   90.00
_cell.angle_gamma   90.00
#
_symmetry.space_group_name_H-M   'P 1'
#
loop_
_entity.id
_entity.type
_entity.pdbx_description
1 polymer ?
#
loop_
_entity_poly.entity_id
_entity_poly.type
_entity_poly.pdbx_seq_one_letter_code
_entity_poly.pdbx_strand_id
1 'polypeptide(L)'
;YSHKDYDKFQREITKLPLRTDKQLDIVYDTALTLPKIKAEIEYRMNYLDLGVVIIDYINQVRRSAAPNRGGQYDWTEQIEVSKTLKQYSQDYGVLFFSPYQTDATGEARFAKGILDAADAAFALETWSPGDNCISFICKKMRNGPMESFTSEMNWNTLKVGPKSALNPKERAEMKTKMNEEVHEL
;
A
#
# COMPACT_ATOMS: atom_id res chain seq x y z
N TYR A 1 2.82 8.84 24.50
CA TYR A 1 3.28 7.62 25.20
C TYR A 1 4.49 7.95 26.06
N SER A 2 4.30 8.53 27.25
CA SER A 2 5.42 8.89 28.14
C SER A 2 5.69 7.87 29.24
N HIS A 3 5.05 6.69 29.22
CA HIS A 3 5.10 5.77 30.38
C HIS A 3 5.52 4.33 30.08
N LYS A 4 5.48 3.85 28.82
CA LYS A 4 5.80 2.45 28.42
C LYS A 4 5.21 1.34 29.31
N ASP A 5 4.16 1.64 30.09
CA ASP A 5 3.52 0.71 31.01
C ASP A 5 2.52 -0.14 30.22
N TYR A 6 2.96 -1.35 29.86
CA TYR A 6 2.19 -2.30 29.08
C TYR A 6 0.91 -2.74 29.80
N ASP A 7 0.99 -3.00 31.11
CA ASP A 7 -0.14 -3.50 31.89
C ASP A 7 -1.24 -2.45 32.00
N LYS A 8 -0.86 -1.19 32.22
CA LYS A 8 -1.80 -0.07 32.17
C LYS A 8 -2.43 0.06 30.79
N PHE A 9 -1.64 0.00 29.71
CA PHE A 9 -2.17 0.05 28.35
C PHE A 9 -3.16 -1.09 28.08
N GLN A 10 -2.77 -2.34 28.36
CA GLN A 10 -3.61 -3.52 28.18
C GLN A 10 -4.93 -3.42 28.97
N ARG A 11 -4.86 -2.95 30.21
CA ARG A 11 -6.06 -2.75 31.04
C ARG A 11 -6.96 -1.64 30.49
N GLU A 12 -6.41 -0.55 29.98
CA GLU A 12 -7.24 0.52 29.40
C GLU A 12 -7.89 0.10 28.07
N ILE A 13 -7.19 -0.65 27.20
CA ILE A 13 -7.76 -1.07 25.91
C ILE A 13 -8.83 -2.16 26.02
N THR A 14 -8.77 -3.00 27.06
CA THR A 14 -9.71 -4.12 27.26
C THR A 14 -11.00 -3.74 27.99
N LYS A 15 -11.08 -2.52 28.55
CA LYS A 15 -12.29 -2.00 29.21
C LYS A 15 -13.43 -1.69 28.25
N LEU A 16 -13.10 -1.38 27.00
CA LEU A 16 -14.09 -1.00 26.00
C LEU A 16 -14.55 -2.24 25.23
N PRO A 17 -15.87 -2.37 24.93
CA PRO A 17 -16.35 -3.46 24.10
C PRO A 17 -15.70 -3.38 22.72
N LEU A 18 -15.41 -4.54 22.14
CA LEU A 18 -14.95 -4.61 20.76
C LEU A 18 -16.01 -4.00 19.85
N ARG A 19 -15.56 -3.12 18.96
CA ARG A 19 -16.42 -2.54 17.93
C ARG A 19 -16.82 -3.64 16.96
N THR A 20 -18.12 -3.87 16.82
CA THR A 20 -18.69 -4.84 15.87
C THR A 20 -18.87 -4.25 14.47
N ASP A 21 -18.79 -2.93 14.35
CA ASP A 21 -19.09 -2.16 13.12
C ASP A 21 -17.88 -1.95 12.20
N LYS A 22 -16.66 -1.88 12.75
CA LYS A 22 -15.43 -1.82 11.93
C LYS A 22 -14.33 -2.55 12.68
N GLN A 23 -13.96 -3.69 12.13
CA GLN A 23 -12.96 -4.59 12.67
C GLN A 23 -11.74 -4.62 11.74
N LEU A 24 -10.56 -4.69 12.35
CA LEU A 24 -9.33 -5.01 11.65
C LEU A 24 -8.97 -6.43 12.06
N ASP A 25 -8.93 -7.33 11.10
CA ASP A 25 -8.46 -8.69 11.31
C ASP A 25 -7.10 -8.90 10.64
N ILE A 26 -6.21 -9.61 11.33
CA ILE A 26 -4.82 -9.80 10.91
C ILE A 26 -4.56 -11.30 10.82
N VAL A 27 -4.25 -11.75 9.60
CA VAL A 27 -3.84 -13.14 9.33
C VAL A 27 -2.34 -13.19 9.16
N TYR A 28 -1.68 -14.04 9.94
CA TYR A 28 -0.25 -14.31 9.80
C TYR A 28 -0.04 -15.71 9.20
N ASP A 29 0.50 -15.77 7.97
CA ASP A 29 0.87 -17.02 7.30
C ASP A 29 2.19 -16.80 6.53
N THR A 30 3.23 -17.57 6.86
CA THR A 30 4.56 -17.48 6.24
C THR A 30 4.61 -18.12 4.85
N ALA A 31 3.61 -18.91 4.47
CA ALA A 31 3.50 -19.60 3.20
C ALA A 31 2.14 -19.30 2.55
N LEU A 32 1.89 -18.01 2.34
CA LEU A 32 0.64 -17.49 1.79
C LEU A 32 0.48 -17.92 0.31
N THR A 33 -0.68 -18.49 -0.02
CA THR A 33 -1.02 -18.91 -1.39
C THR A 33 -2.35 -18.31 -1.82
N LEU A 34 -2.59 -18.20 -3.13
CA LEU A 34 -3.88 -17.72 -3.66
C LEU A 34 -5.10 -18.49 -3.08
N PRO A 35 -5.11 -19.84 -3.00
CA PRO A 35 -6.22 -20.56 -2.38
C PRO A 35 -6.41 -20.25 -0.90
N LYS A 36 -5.32 -20.04 -0.15
CA LYS A 36 -5.41 -19.66 1.27
C LYS A 36 -6.01 -18.27 1.42
N ILE A 37 -5.54 -17.29 0.65
CA ILE A 37 -6.11 -15.92 0.64
C ILE A 37 -7.62 -16.01 0.37
N LYS A 38 -8.02 -16.78 -0.64
CA LYS A 38 -9.42 -17.01 -0.98
C LYS A 38 -10.22 -17.57 0.20
N ALA A 39 -9.72 -18.64 0.83
CA ALA A 39 -10.37 -19.28 1.96
C ALA A 39 -10.52 -18.33 3.17
N GLU A 40 -9.49 -17.54 3.48
CA GLU A 40 -9.54 -16.57 4.58
C GLU A 40 -10.57 -15.46 4.34
N ILE A 41 -10.72 -15.00 3.09
CA ILE A 41 -11.73 -14.02 2.68
C ILE A 41 -13.13 -14.62 2.81
N GLU A 42 -13.38 -15.78 2.17
CA GLU A 42 -14.69 -16.43 2.18
C GLU A 42 -15.15 -16.78 3.59
N TYR A 43 -14.23 -17.23 4.45
CA TYR A 43 -14.52 -17.49 5.85
C TYR A 43 -15.01 -16.22 6.57
N ARG A 44 -14.31 -15.10 6.38
CA ARG A 44 -14.62 -13.81 7.03
C ARG A 44 -15.88 -13.16 6.51
N MET A 45 -16.19 -13.29 5.22
CA MET A 45 -17.42 -12.75 4.64
C MET A 45 -18.69 -13.34 5.28
N ASN A 46 -18.61 -14.49 5.96
CA ASN A 46 -19.75 -15.04 6.70
C ASN A 46 -20.15 -14.20 7.92
N TYR A 47 -19.25 -13.36 8.46
CA TYR A 47 -19.50 -12.60 9.68
C TYR A 47 -18.96 -11.16 9.66
N LEU A 48 -18.22 -10.75 8.61
CA LEU A 48 -17.71 -9.40 8.40
C LEU A 48 -18.16 -8.84 7.05
N ASP A 49 -18.48 -7.54 7.04
CA ASP A 49 -18.60 -6.75 5.83
C ASP A 49 -17.20 -6.24 5.43
N LEU A 50 -16.56 -6.90 4.46
CA LEU A 50 -15.19 -6.61 4.06
C LEU A 50 -15.12 -5.41 3.11
N GLY A 51 -14.60 -4.28 3.60
CA GLY A 51 -14.35 -3.09 2.77
C GLY A 51 -13.00 -3.11 2.05
N VAL A 52 -11.95 -3.64 2.70
CA VAL A 52 -10.58 -3.64 2.17
C VAL A 52 -9.86 -4.93 2.58
N VAL A 53 -9.15 -5.54 1.62
CA VAL A 53 -8.20 -6.64 1.84
C VAL A 53 -6.78 -6.12 1.60
N ILE A 54 -5.93 -6.18 2.62
CA ILE A 54 -4.52 -5.80 2.54
C ILE A 54 -3.66 -7.06 2.51
N ILE A 55 -2.82 -7.19 1.48
CA ILE A 55 -1.85 -8.28 1.36
C ILE A 55 -0.45 -7.69 1.47
N ASP A 56 0.28 -8.01 2.53
CA ASP A 56 1.64 -7.51 2.77
C ASP A 56 2.64 -8.68 2.64
N TYR A 57 3.36 -8.85 1.53
CA TYR A 57 3.32 -8.09 0.27
C TYR A 57 3.25 -9.08 -0.91
N ILE A 58 2.81 -8.61 -2.09
CA ILE A 58 2.45 -9.48 -3.23
C ILE A 58 3.54 -10.46 -3.63
N ASN A 59 4.82 -10.05 -3.53
CA ASN A 59 5.93 -10.91 -3.94
C ASN A 59 6.10 -12.15 -3.04
N GLN A 60 5.55 -12.14 -1.81
CA GLN A 60 5.54 -13.30 -0.91
C GLN A 60 4.37 -14.25 -1.15
N VAL A 61 3.42 -13.89 -2.02
CA VAL A 61 2.33 -14.76 -2.39
C VAL A 61 2.80 -15.79 -3.41
N ARG A 62 2.44 -17.05 -3.19
CA ARG A 62 2.67 -18.15 -4.13
C ARG A 62 1.38 -18.52 -4.84
N ARG A 63 1.50 -19.02 -6.07
CA ARG A 63 0.33 -19.59 -6.76
C ARG A 63 -0.21 -20.82 -6.03
N SER A 64 0.68 -21.71 -5.60
CA SER A 64 0.34 -22.95 -4.92
C SER A 64 1.47 -23.42 -4.02
N ALA A 65 1.24 -24.48 -3.25
CA ALA A 65 2.29 -25.12 -2.45
C ALA A 65 3.22 -26.02 -3.30
N ALA A 66 2.89 -26.28 -4.57
CA ALA A 66 3.70 -27.15 -5.42
C ALA A 66 5.01 -26.47 -5.83
N PRO A 67 6.14 -27.21 -5.86
CA PRO A 67 7.42 -26.66 -6.27
C PRO A 67 7.40 -26.27 -7.74
N ASN A 68 7.66 -24.99 -8.03
CA ASN A 68 7.73 -24.44 -9.38
C ASN A 68 9.18 -24.48 -9.89
N ARG A 69 9.41 -24.93 -11.14
CA ARG A 69 10.78 -25.10 -11.69
C ARG A 69 11.59 -23.80 -11.79
N GLY A 70 10.92 -22.63 -11.83
CA GLY A 70 11.53 -21.29 -11.84
C GLY A 70 11.56 -20.58 -10.48
N GLY A 71 10.98 -21.19 -9.43
CA GLY A 71 10.81 -20.56 -8.12
C GLY A 71 9.77 -19.43 -8.08
N GLN A 72 9.44 -18.98 -6.86
CA GLN A 72 8.43 -17.95 -6.57
C GLN A 72 8.71 -16.56 -7.18
N TYR A 73 9.97 -16.32 -7.59
CA TYR A 73 10.43 -15.08 -8.21
C TYR A 73 10.45 -15.15 -9.75
N ASP A 74 9.94 -16.24 -10.34
CA ASP A 74 9.63 -16.25 -11.76
C ASP A 74 8.62 -15.13 -12.04
N TRP A 75 9.00 -14.21 -12.92
CA TRP A 75 8.17 -13.08 -13.30
C TRP A 75 6.78 -13.54 -13.76
N THR A 76 6.69 -14.71 -14.39
CA THR A 76 5.42 -15.32 -14.85
C THR A 76 4.48 -15.60 -13.68
N GLU A 77 4.99 -16.08 -12.55
CA GLU A 77 4.20 -16.39 -11.35
C GLU A 77 3.61 -15.10 -10.75
N GLN A 78 4.38 -14.02 -10.74
CA GLN A 78 3.93 -12.72 -10.23
C GLN A 78 2.79 -12.13 -11.09
N ILE A 79 2.84 -12.31 -12.42
CA ILE A 79 1.75 -11.90 -13.32
C ILE A 79 0.47 -12.68 -12.99
N GLU A 80 0.56 -14.00 -12.86
CA GLU A 80 -0.61 -14.82 -12.54
C GLU A 80 -1.21 -14.45 -11.19
N VAL A 81 -0.38 -14.29 -10.16
CA VAL A 81 -0.81 -13.81 -8.83
C VAL A 81 -1.56 -12.49 -8.94
N SER A 82 -1.00 -11.49 -9.64
CA SER A 82 -1.64 -10.18 -9.78
C SER A 82 -3.00 -10.25 -10.50
N LYS A 83 -3.11 -11.09 -11.54
CA LYS A 83 -4.37 -11.31 -12.28
C LYS A 83 -5.41 -12.00 -11.40
N THR A 84 -5.00 -13.00 -10.63
CA THR A 84 -5.92 -13.70 -9.71
C THR A 84 -6.40 -12.78 -8.59
N LEU A 85 -5.53 -11.94 -8.02
CA LEU A 85 -5.95 -10.95 -7.02
C LEU A 85 -6.91 -9.91 -7.61
N LYS A 86 -6.68 -9.48 -8.85
CA LYS A 86 -7.64 -8.64 -9.58
C LYS A 86 -8.98 -9.34 -9.82
N GLN A 87 -8.97 -10.63 -10.13
CA GLN A 87 -10.19 -11.41 -10.26
C GLN A 87 -10.93 -11.50 -8.91
N TYR A 88 -10.23 -11.79 -7.81
CA TYR A 88 -10.83 -11.83 -6.47
C TYR A 88 -11.44 -10.49 -6.07
N SER A 89 -10.78 -9.36 -6.37
CA SER A 89 -11.37 -8.04 -6.07
C SER A 89 -12.68 -7.80 -6.81
N GLN A 90 -12.79 -8.29 -8.06
CA GLN A 90 -14.01 -8.20 -8.85
C GLN A 90 -15.09 -9.17 -8.36
N ASP A 91 -14.73 -10.42 -8.06
CA ASP A 91 -15.66 -11.46 -7.61
C ASP A 91 -16.29 -11.11 -6.27
N TYR A 92 -15.50 -10.60 -5.32
CA TYR A 92 -15.96 -10.26 -3.98
C TYR A 92 -16.44 -8.82 -3.84
N GLY A 93 -16.18 -7.95 -4.83
CA GLY A 93 -16.53 -6.53 -4.75
C GLY A 93 -15.77 -5.76 -3.67
N VAL A 94 -14.55 -6.19 -3.33
CA VAL A 94 -13.73 -5.63 -2.23
C VAL A 94 -12.49 -4.93 -2.79
N LEU A 95 -12.06 -3.83 -2.17
CA LEU A 95 -10.79 -3.19 -2.52
C LEU A 95 -9.61 -4.06 -2.08
N PHE A 96 -8.77 -4.47 -3.04
CA PHE A 96 -7.51 -5.13 -2.75
C PHE A 96 -6.36 -4.13 -2.82
N PHE A 97 -5.55 -4.11 -1.77
CA PHE A 97 -4.33 -3.32 -1.69
C PHE A 97 -3.15 -4.24 -1.36
N SER A 98 -2.05 -4.07 -2.09
CA SER A 98 -0.81 -4.77 -1.78
C SER A 98 0.39 -3.88 -2.08
N PRO A 99 1.33 -3.72 -1.14
CA PRO A 99 2.66 -3.26 -1.46
C PRO A 99 3.33 -4.22 -2.44
N TYR A 100 4.23 -3.69 -3.27
CA TYR A 100 5.11 -4.48 -4.12
C TYR A 100 6.52 -3.89 -4.05
N GLN A 101 7.54 -4.74 -4.13
CA GLN A 101 8.92 -4.27 -4.08
C GLN A 101 9.40 -3.77 -5.45
N THR A 102 10.12 -2.65 -5.42
CA THR A 102 10.89 -2.13 -6.57
C THR A 102 12.33 -2.64 -6.56
N ASP A 103 12.95 -2.65 -7.72
CA ASP A 103 14.38 -2.86 -7.85
C ASP A 103 15.16 -1.61 -7.40
N ALA A 104 16.48 -1.69 -7.54
CA ALA A 104 17.39 -0.62 -7.13
C ALA A 104 17.25 0.66 -7.97
N THR A 105 16.62 0.62 -9.15
CA THR A 105 16.38 1.81 -9.99
C THR A 105 15.02 2.44 -9.69
N GLY A 106 14.19 1.80 -8.84
CA GLY A 106 12.84 2.25 -8.52
C GLY A 106 11.81 1.78 -9.54
N GLU A 107 12.20 0.97 -10.53
CA GLU A 107 11.25 0.23 -11.35
C GLU A 107 10.77 -0.98 -10.55
N ALA A 108 9.55 -1.47 -10.74
CA ALA A 108 9.24 -2.73 -10.09
C ALA A 108 10.17 -3.83 -10.62
N ARG A 109 10.83 -4.56 -9.71
CA ARG A 109 11.83 -5.60 -10.08
C ARG A 109 11.25 -6.71 -10.96
N PHE A 110 9.93 -6.71 -11.12
CA PHE A 110 9.09 -7.59 -11.94
C PHE A 110 7.87 -6.82 -12.54
N ALA A 111 8.04 -5.50 -12.82
CA ALA A 111 7.00 -4.46 -12.86
C ALA A 111 5.83 -4.65 -13.80
N LYS A 112 6.09 -5.03 -15.04
CA LYS A 112 5.12 -4.72 -16.10
C LYS A 112 3.83 -5.51 -15.91
N GLY A 113 3.94 -6.81 -15.62
CA GLY A 113 2.77 -7.65 -15.53
C GLY A 113 1.96 -7.52 -14.23
N ILE A 114 2.58 -7.13 -13.10
CA ILE A 114 1.81 -6.76 -11.89
C ILE A 114 1.01 -5.48 -12.16
N LEU A 115 1.68 -4.48 -12.74
CA LEU A 115 1.03 -3.23 -13.08
C LEU A 115 -0.08 -3.44 -14.08
N ASP A 116 0.03 -4.34 -15.06
CA ASP A 116 -1.01 -4.63 -16.06
C ASP A 116 -2.37 -5.00 -15.43
N ALA A 117 -2.37 -5.77 -14.33
CA ALA A 117 -3.59 -6.14 -13.62
C ALA A 117 -4.16 -4.99 -12.76
N ALA A 118 -3.29 -4.22 -12.08
CA ALA A 118 -3.69 -3.17 -11.14
C ALA A 118 -4.58 -2.09 -11.78
N ASP A 119 -5.52 -1.54 -10.99
CA ASP A 119 -6.34 -0.39 -11.40
C ASP A 119 -5.63 0.93 -11.10
N ALA A 120 -4.94 1.02 -9.97
CA ALA A 120 -4.11 2.15 -9.60
C ALA A 120 -2.79 1.64 -9.01
N ALA A 121 -1.69 2.35 -9.25
CA ALA A 121 -0.40 2.06 -8.65
C ALA A 121 0.35 3.35 -8.35
N PHE A 122 0.93 3.42 -7.15
CA PHE A 122 1.71 4.57 -6.69
C PHE A 122 3.08 4.08 -6.20
N ALA A 123 4.13 4.74 -6.66
CA ALA A 123 5.46 4.60 -6.08
C ALA A 123 5.63 5.61 -4.95
N LEU A 124 6.17 5.17 -3.82
CA LEU A 124 6.49 6.06 -2.70
C LEU A 124 7.86 6.71 -2.95
N GLU A 125 7.89 8.03 -3.08
CA GLU A 125 9.12 8.82 -3.09
C GLU A 125 9.29 9.47 -1.71
N THR A 126 10.36 9.07 -1.03
CA THR A 126 10.73 9.58 0.29
C THR A 126 11.68 10.77 0.15
N TRP A 127 11.51 11.75 1.03
CA TRP A 127 12.35 12.94 1.10
C TRP A 127 13.20 12.93 2.38
N SER A 128 14.04 13.94 2.56
CA SER A 128 14.82 14.04 3.80
C SER A 128 13.87 14.16 4.99
N PRO A 129 14.17 13.59 6.18
CA PRO A 129 13.27 13.68 7.32
C PRO A 129 12.85 15.12 7.69
N GLY A 130 13.75 16.09 7.50
CA GLY A 130 13.45 17.51 7.73
C GLY A 130 12.43 18.13 6.76
N ASP A 131 12.17 17.50 5.62
CA ASP A 131 11.18 17.96 4.64
C ASP A 131 9.74 17.67 5.09
N ASN A 132 9.55 16.77 6.07
CA ASN A 132 8.28 16.37 6.68
C ASN A 132 7.17 16.02 5.66
N CYS A 133 7.54 15.42 4.53
CA CYS A 133 6.61 15.01 3.49
C CYS A 133 7.00 13.69 2.83
N ILE A 134 6.02 13.02 2.24
CA ILE A 134 6.19 11.85 1.37
C ILE A 134 5.35 12.07 0.11
N SER A 135 5.88 11.66 -1.04
CA SER A 135 5.19 11.79 -2.33
C SER A 135 4.72 10.43 -2.84
N PHE A 136 3.51 10.39 -3.36
CA PHE A 136 2.87 9.24 -3.99
C PHE A 136 2.85 9.49 -5.49
N ILE A 137 3.81 8.91 -6.19
CA ILE A 137 4.00 9.09 -7.62
C ILE A 137 3.10 8.11 -8.36
N CYS A 138 2.07 8.62 -9.03
CA CYS A 138 1.14 7.78 -9.79
C CYS A 138 1.88 7.12 -10.96
N LYS A 139 2.02 5.79 -10.89
CA LYS A 139 2.63 4.94 -11.94
C LYS A 139 1.57 4.34 -12.85
N LYS A 140 0.34 4.17 -12.37
CA LYS A 140 -0.79 3.69 -13.15
C LYS A 140 -2.11 4.21 -12.62
N MET A 141 -3.00 4.54 -13.53
CA MET A 141 -4.42 4.78 -13.30
C MET A 141 -5.21 4.21 -14.47
N ARG A 142 -6.14 3.28 -14.21
CA ARG A 142 -6.99 2.67 -15.26
C ARG A 142 -8.09 3.63 -15.67
N ASN A 143 -8.77 4.23 -14.68
CA ASN A 143 -9.85 5.17 -14.87
C ASN A 143 -9.56 6.43 -14.04
N GLY A 144 -9.31 7.55 -14.69
CA GLY A 144 -9.03 8.83 -14.03
C GLY A 144 -7.69 9.44 -14.46
N PRO A 145 -7.41 10.68 -14.00
CA PRO A 145 -6.17 11.36 -14.33
C PRO A 145 -4.97 10.72 -13.63
N MET A 146 -3.82 10.76 -14.29
CA MET A 146 -2.54 10.32 -13.74
C MET A 146 -1.98 11.39 -12.81
N GLU A 147 -2.55 11.51 -11.60
CA GLU A 147 -2.19 12.54 -10.63
C GLU A 147 -1.34 11.98 -9.50
N SER A 148 -0.15 12.56 -9.33
CA SER A 148 0.68 12.33 -8.16
C SER A 148 0.33 13.34 -7.07
N PHE A 149 0.54 12.98 -5.82
CA PHE A 149 0.27 13.88 -4.70
C PHE A 149 1.34 13.75 -3.61
N THR A 150 1.48 14.79 -2.82
CA THR A 150 2.42 14.83 -1.68
C THR A 150 1.64 15.10 -0.41
N SER A 151 1.93 14.33 0.65
CA SER A 151 1.28 14.46 1.96
C SER A 151 2.29 14.74 3.06
N GLU A 152 1.84 15.40 4.13
CA GLU A 152 2.62 15.53 5.36
C GLU A 152 3.05 14.15 5.89
N MET A 153 4.26 14.06 6.44
CA MET A 153 4.79 12.83 7.02
C MET A 153 5.50 13.14 8.35
N ASN A 154 5.04 12.52 9.42
CA ASN A 154 5.76 12.51 10.69
C ASN A 154 6.65 11.27 10.77
N TRP A 155 7.94 11.44 10.50
CA TRP A 155 8.93 10.36 10.49
C TRP A 155 9.16 9.70 11.86
N ASN A 156 8.84 10.37 12.96
CA ASN A 156 8.97 9.80 14.31
C ASN A 156 7.84 8.82 14.64
N THR A 157 6.65 9.01 14.04
CA THR A 157 5.47 8.19 14.32
C THR A 157 4.97 7.41 13.11
N LEU A 158 5.62 7.59 11.95
CA LEU A 158 5.21 7.10 10.63
C LEU A 158 3.78 7.50 10.23
N LYS A 159 3.28 8.62 10.76
CA LYS A 159 1.93 9.09 10.47
C LYS A 159 1.96 9.93 9.19
N VAL A 160 1.17 9.52 8.20
CA VAL A 160 0.94 10.25 6.96
C VAL A 160 -0.33 11.09 7.06
N GLY A 161 -0.29 12.31 6.50
CA GLY A 161 -1.43 13.21 6.41
C GLY A 161 -1.91 13.79 7.75
N PRO A 162 -3.12 14.37 7.79
CA PRO A 162 -4.14 14.34 6.73
C PRO A 162 -3.95 15.40 5.64
N LYS A 163 -3.02 16.34 5.81
CA LYS A 163 -2.86 17.47 4.89
C LYS A 163 -1.92 17.14 3.74
N SER A 164 -2.13 17.81 2.61
CA SER A 164 -1.17 17.87 1.52
C SER A 164 0.06 18.68 1.95
N ALA A 165 1.20 18.38 1.33
CA ALA A 165 2.44 19.15 1.50
C ALA A 165 3.04 19.43 0.13
N LEU A 166 3.88 20.46 0.01
CA LEU A 166 4.72 20.66 -1.17
C LEU A 166 6.01 19.87 -0.98
N ASN A 167 6.44 19.10 -1.97
CA ASN A 167 7.74 18.42 -1.92
C ASN A 167 8.90 19.41 -2.21
N PRO A 168 10.17 19.04 -1.95
CA PRO A 168 11.32 19.91 -2.19
C PRO A 168 11.45 20.43 -3.63
N LYS A 169 11.09 19.62 -4.64
CA LYS A 169 11.13 20.02 -6.06
C LYS A 169 10.07 21.09 -6.33
N GLU A 170 8.83 20.84 -5.92
CA GLU A 170 7.71 21.80 -6.04
C GLU A 170 8.00 23.11 -5.31
N ARG A 171 8.60 23.04 -4.11
CA ARG A 171 9.04 24.22 -3.35
C ARG A 171 10.11 25.03 -4.09
N ALA A 172 11.05 24.36 -4.75
CA ALA A 172 12.08 25.02 -5.54
C ALA A 172 11.48 25.69 -6.79
N GLU A 173 10.62 24.99 -7.53
CA GLU A 173 9.95 25.52 -8.72
C GLU A 173 9.09 26.75 -8.41
N MET A 174 8.33 26.74 -7.30
CA MET A 174 7.55 27.91 -6.87
C MET A 174 8.44 29.11 -6.56
N LYS A 175 9.59 28.89 -5.91
CA LYS A 175 10.54 29.98 -5.62
C LYS A 175 11.12 30.59 -6.88
N THR A 176 11.45 29.76 -7.88
CA THR A 176 11.98 30.24 -9.16
C THR A 176 10.94 31.10 -9.88
N LYS A 177 9.71 30.62 -10.04
CA LYS A 177 8.62 31.37 -10.70
C LYS A 177 8.34 32.71 -10.04
N MET A 178 8.33 32.75 -8.71
CA MET A 178 8.10 33.99 -7.95
C MET A 178 9.23 35.00 -8.16
N ASN A 179 10.48 34.55 -8.33
CA ASN A 179 11.59 35.44 -8.63
C ASN A 179 11.56 35.97 -10.07
N GLU A 180 11.14 35.14 -11.04
CA GLU A 180 10.99 35.53 -12.44
C GLU A 180 9.89 36.60 -12.61
N GLU A 181 8.72 36.42 -11.99
CA GLU A 181 7.63 37.41 -12.02
C GLU A 181 8.02 38.76 -11.39
N VAL A 182 8.90 38.77 -10.39
CA VAL A 182 9.41 40.00 -9.76
C VAL A 182 10.42 40.73 -10.68
N HIS A 183 11.10 40.02 -11.57
CA HIS A 183 12.05 40.61 -12.52
C HIS A 183 11.40 41.11 -13.82
N GLU A 184 10.14 40.76 -14.08
CA GLU A 184 9.35 41.25 -15.23
C GLU A 184 8.53 42.52 -14.93
N LEU A 185 8.59 43.04 -13.69
CA LEU A 185 7.97 44.28 -13.22
C LEU A 185 8.98 45.42 -13.08
#